data_AF-A0A6H1ZQP0-F1
#
_entry.id   AF-A0A6H1ZQP0-F1
#
_cell.length_a   1.000
_cell.length_b   1.000
_cell.length_c   1.000
_cell.angle_alpha   90.00
_cell.angle_beta   90.00
_cell.angle_gamma   90.00
#
_symmetry.space_group_name_H-M   'P 1'
#
loop_
_entity.id
_entity.type
_entity.pdbx_description
1 polymer ?
#
loop_
_entity_poly.entity_id
_entity_poly.type
_entity_poly.pdbx_seq_one_letter_code
_entity_poly.pdbx_strand_id
1 'polypeptide(L)'
;MSEFTSIWFAEAIKLEVGQALFFRVADKKEQTALALEFEKEREEFAVVDSVHASQIFITKTLKEMKQYVVVERKYRTPFTAFLQDKGGKFSKISINPERNRMLRLMIKDKKPRKEIEEVLNGLTDEEIKAFFP
;
A
#
# COMPACT_ATOMS: atom_id res chain seq x y z
N MET A 1 -8.74 -21.92 -4.08
CA MET A 1 -8.97 -20.47 -4.09
C MET A 1 -10.43 -20.23 -4.42
N SER A 2 -11.07 -19.28 -3.75
CA SER A 2 -12.46 -18.93 -4.02
C SER A 2 -12.54 -18.03 -5.25
N GLU A 3 -13.41 -18.36 -6.21
CA GLU A 3 -13.69 -17.52 -7.40
C GLU A 3 -14.18 -16.12 -7.01
N PHE A 4 -14.78 -15.99 -5.84
CA PHE A 4 -15.18 -14.70 -5.27
C PHE A 4 -13.99 -13.78 -5.04
N THR A 5 -12.91 -14.29 -4.42
CA THR A 5 -11.79 -13.47 -3.96
C THR A 5 -11.00 -12.92 -5.14
N SER A 6 -10.80 -13.72 -6.19
CA SER A 6 -10.08 -13.27 -7.40
C SER A 6 -10.83 -12.16 -8.14
N ILE A 7 -12.16 -12.29 -8.29
CA ILE A 7 -13.00 -11.27 -8.95
C ILE A 7 -12.96 -9.96 -8.14
N TRP A 8 -13.13 -10.03 -6.83
CA TRP A 8 -13.13 -8.84 -5.99
C TRP A 8 -11.74 -8.22 -5.83
N PHE A 9 -10.68 -9.02 -5.89
CA PHE A 9 -9.32 -8.50 -5.89
C PHE A 9 -9.01 -7.75 -7.19
N ALA A 10 -9.51 -8.22 -8.34
CA ALA A 10 -9.42 -7.50 -9.61
C ALA A 10 -10.12 -6.13 -9.55
N GLU A 11 -11.23 -6.01 -8.83
CA GLU A 11 -11.87 -4.72 -8.56
C GLU A 11 -11.08 -3.88 -7.55
N ALA A 12 -10.49 -4.51 -6.53
CA ALA A 12 -9.67 -3.81 -5.54
C ALA A 12 -8.40 -3.17 -6.14
N ILE A 13 -7.80 -3.78 -7.16
CA ILE A 13 -6.66 -3.22 -7.90
C ILE A 13 -7.04 -1.93 -8.64
N LYS A 14 -8.32 -1.74 -9.00
CA LYS A 14 -8.79 -0.54 -9.69
C LYS A 14 -9.06 0.64 -8.75
N LEU A 15 -8.97 0.42 -7.43
CA LEU A 15 -9.22 1.48 -6.45
C LEU A 15 -8.24 2.63 -6.64
N GLU A 16 -8.73 3.86 -6.49
CA GLU A 16 -7.88 5.03 -6.33
C GLU A 16 -7.31 5.07 -4.91
N VAL A 17 -6.19 5.78 -4.72
CA VAL A 17 -5.60 5.93 -3.40
C VAL A 17 -6.56 6.69 -2.48
N GLY A 18 -6.85 6.11 -1.31
CA GLY A 18 -7.84 6.61 -0.36
C GLY A 18 -9.21 5.91 -0.46
N GLN A 19 -9.44 5.07 -1.48
CA GLN A 19 -10.65 4.27 -1.60
C GLN A 19 -10.51 2.89 -0.92
N ALA A 20 -11.66 2.34 -0.52
CA ALA A 20 -11.73 1.06 0.19
C ALA A 20 -13.01 0.29 -0.15
N LEU A 21 -12.89 -1.03 -0.27
CA LEU A 21 -14.00 -1.97 -0.38
C LEU A 21 -14.21 -2.68 0.95
N PHE A 22 -15.47 -2.79 1.37
CA PHE A 22 -15.88 -3.41 2.63
C PHE A 22 -16.65 -4.70 2.36
N PHE A 23 -16.04 -5.84 2.68
CA PHE A 23 -16.63 -7.16 2.52
C PHE A 23 -17.21 -7.63 3.85
N ARG A 24 -18.53 -7.67 3.96
CA ARG A 24 -19.21 -8.17 5.15
C ARG A 24 -19.10 -9.70 5.24
N VAL A 25 -18.79 -10.19 6.43
CA VAL A 25 -18.72 -11.64 6.73
C VAL A 25 -19.57 -11.96 7.95
N ALA A 26 -19.92 -13.24 8.12
CA ALA A 26 -20.82 -13.65 9.19
C ALA A 26 -20.13 -13.64 10.56
N ASP A 27 -18.87 -14.07 10.62
CA ASP A 27 -18.14 -14.21 11.87
C ASP A 27 -16.63 -13.90 11.75
N LYS A 28 -15.93 -13.96 12.88
CA LYS A 28 -14.49 -13.69 12.98
C LYS A 28 -13.62 -14.75 12.28
N LYS A 29 -14.11 -15.98 12.16
CA LYS A 29 -13.41 -17.09 11.50
C LYS A 29 -13.42 -16.86 9.99
N GLU A 30 -14.58 -16.55 9.42
CA GLU A 30 -14.72 -16.13 8.02
C GLU A 30 -13.93 -14.87 7.71
N GLN A 31 -13.95 -13.88 8.62
CA GLN A 31 -13.15 -12.66 8.47
C GLN A 31 -11.65 -12.98 8.34
N THR A 32 -11.16 -13.93 9.13
CA THR A 32 -9.76 -14.33 9.09
C THR A 32 -9.45 -15.14 7.82
N ALA A 33 -10.35 -16.04 7.42
CA ALA A 33 -10.19 -16.82 6.20
C ALA A 33 -10.16 -15.92 4.95
N LEU A 34 -11.14 -15.03 4.81
CA LEU A 34 -11.25 -14.11 3.67
C LEU A 34 -10.06 -13.14 3.61
N ALA A 35 -9.62 -12.61 4.75
CA ALA A 35 -8.43 -11.76 4.79
C ALA A 35 -7.18 -12.52 4.32
N LEU A 36 -7.00 -13.78 4.72
CA LEU A 36 -5.88 -14.60 4.26
C LEU A 36 -5.95 -14.93 2.77
N GLU A 37 -7.15 -15.11 2.21
CA GLU A 37 -7.31 -15.28 0.76
C GLU A 37 -6.93 -14.02 -0.01
N PHE A 38 -7.38 -12.85 0.43
CA PHE A 38 -6.96 -11.58 -0.18
C PHE A 38 -5.44 -11.33 -0.04
N GLU A 39 -4.84 -11.73 1.08
CA GLU A 39 -3.39 -11.61 1.26
C GLU A 39 -2.62 -12.49 0.27
N LYS A 40 -3.10 -13.71 0.00
CA LYS A 40 -2.52 -14.58 -1.03
C LYS A 40 -2.63 -13.99 -2.43
N GLU A 41 -3.81 -13.48 -2.80
CA GLU A 41 -4.01 -12.79 -4.09
C GLU A 41 -3.07 -11.58 -4.22
N ARG A 42 -2.88 -10.82 -3.13
CA ARG A 42 -1.91 -9.72 -3.10
C ARG A 42 -0.47 -10.19 -3.27
N GLU A 43 -0.08 -11.30 -2.64
CA GLU A 43 1.25 -11.90 -2.80
C GLU A 43 1.49 -12.37 -4.24
N GLU A 44 0.50 -13.02 -4.86
CA GLU A 44 0.57 -13.43 -6.27
C GLU A 44 0.66 -12.22 -7.20
N PHE A 45 -0.16 -11.20 -6.97
CA PHE A 45 -0.11 -9.95 -7.72
C PHE A 45 1.21 -9.20 -7.52
N ALA A 46 1.85 -9.29 -6.34
CA ALA A 46 3.13 -8.66 -6.09
C ALA A 46 4.27 -9.20 -6.96
N VAL A 47 4.15 -10.42 -7.50
CA VAL A 47 5.10 -10.97 -8.48
C VAL A 47 5.02 -10.21 -9.80
N VAL A 48 3.84 -9.73 -10.17
CA VAL A 48 3.58 -8.99 -11.41
C VAL A 48 3.80 -7.50 -11.22
N ASP A 49 3.22 -6.91 -10.18
CA ASP A 49 3.31 -5.49 -9.84
C ASP A 49 3.49 -5.29 -8.34
N SER A 50 4.74 -5.46 -7.89
CA SER A 50 5.11 -5.29 -6.48
C SER A 50 4.84 -3.88 -5.93
N VAL A 51 4.89 -2.86 -6.78
CA VAL A 51 4.69 -1.46 -6.40
C VAL A 51 3.23 -1.24 -6.05
N HIS A 52 2.32 -1.64 -6.96
CA HIS A 52 0.89 -1.51 -6.73
C HIS A 52 0.42 -2.43 -5.61
N ALA A 53 0.89 -3.68 -5.56
CA ALA A 53 0.56 -4.60 -4.48
C ALA A 53 0.93 -4.04 -3.09
N SER A 54 2.04 -3.30 -2.98
CA SER A 54 2.46 -2.68 -1.72
C SER A 54 1.54 -1.56 -1.21
N GLN A 55 0.70 -1.01 -2.08
CA GLN A 55 -0.31 0.00 -1.75
C GLN A 55 -1.64 -0.61 -1.33
N ILE A 56 -1.84 -1.92 -1.51
CA ILE A 56 -3.06 -2.61 -1.13
C ILE A 56 -2.93 -3.11 0.31
N PHE A 57 -3.80 -2.60 1.17
CA PHE A 57 -3.89 -2.96 2.58
C PHE A 57 -5.16 -3.77 2.81
N ILE A 58 -4.99 -4.91 3.47
CA ILE A 58 -6.09 -5.79 3.84
C ILE A 58 -6.21 -5.75 5.37
N THR A 59 -7.32 -5.21 5.86
CA THR A 59 -7.55 -5.05 7.29
C THR A 59 -8.85 -5.72 7.72
N LYS A 60 -8.88 -6.16 8.98
CA LYS A 60 -10.06 -6.74 9.60
C LYS A 60 -10.66 -5.68 10.51
N THR A 61 -11.90 -5.27 10.23
CA THR A 61 -12.56 -4.21 11.01
C THR A 61 -13.93 -4.65 11.50
N LEU A 62 -14.35 -4.07 12.62
CA LEU A 62 -15.70 -4.20 13.16
C LEU A 62 -16.39 -2.85 12.98
N LYS A 63 -17.49 -2.82 12.24
CA LYS A 63 -18.32 -1.61 12.04
C LYS A 63 -19.76 -1.96 12.29
N GLU A 64 -20.45 -1.18 13.12
CA GLU A 64 -21.87 -1.42 13.47
C GLU A 64 -22.14 -2.85 13.96
N MET A 65 -21.24 -3.40 14.80
CA MET A 65 -21.29 -4.78 15.31
C MET A 65 -21.23 -5.88 14.23
N LYS A 66 -20.90 -5.52 12.99
CA LYS A 66 -20.70 -6.44 11.87
C LYS A 66 -19.22 -6.55 11.54
N GLN A 67 -18.79 -7.76 11.21
CA GLN A 67 -17.43 -8.07 10.82
C GLN A 67 -17.21 -7.73 9.34
N TYR A 68 -16.11 -7.04 9.05
CA TYR A 68 -15.71 -6.69 7.70
C TYR A 68 -14.25 -7.06 7.43
N VAL A 69 -13.98 -7.50 6.21
CA VAL A 69 -12.65 -7.42 5.62
C VAL A 69 -12.62 -6.18 4.73
N VAL A 70 -11.62 -5.34 4.91
CA VAL A 70 -11.47 -4.08 4.17
C VAL A 70 -10.24 -4.20 3.31
N VAL A 71 -10.43 -4.07 2.01
CA VAL A 71 -9.33 -3.95 1.05
C VAL A 71 -9.29 -2.50 0.61
N GLU A 72 -8.21 -1.82 0.94
CA GLU A 72 -8.07 -0.39 0.69
C GLU A 72 -6.75 -0.09 -0.01
N ARG A 73 -6.75 0.93 -0.86
CA ARG A 73 -5.52 1.42 -1.48
C ARG A 73 -5.04 2.64 -0.72
N LYS A 74 -3.83 2.57 -0.15
CA LYS A 74 -3.23 3.67 0.60
C LYS A 74 -1.79 3.89 0.16
N TYR A 75 -1.35 5.15 0.27
CA TYR A 75 0.08 5.42 0.26
C TYR A 75 0.71 4.78 1.49
N ARG A 76 1.82 4.08 1.27
CA ARG A 76 2.64 3.61 2.38
C ARG A 76 3.26 4.82 3.04
N THR A 77 2.74 5.22 4.19
CA THR A 77 3.34 6.29 4.97
C THR A 77 4.75 5.87 5.37
N PRO A 78 5.77 6.72 5.16
CA PRO A 78 7.10 6.45 5.67
C PRO A 78 7.07 6.25 7.19
N PHE A 79 7.98 5.43 7.72
CA PHE A 79 8.20 5.37 9.16
C PHE A 79 8.80 6.70 9.60
N THR A 80 8.03 7.47 10.37
CA THR A 80 8.47 8.76 10.86
C THR A 80 8.84 8.67 12.33
N ALA A 81 10.09 9.01 12.65
CA ALA A 81 10.60 9.21 13.99
C ALA A 81 10.91 10.69 14.23
N PHE A 82 10.92 11.11 15.48
CA PHE A 82 11.42 12.44 15.87
C PHE A 82 12.76 12.24 16.59
N LEU A 83 13.81 12.87 16.08
CA LEU A 83 15.10 12.97 16.75
C LEU A 83 15.13 14.25 17.56
N GLN A 84 15.42 14.13 18.86
CA GLN A 84 15.68 15.29 19.71
C GLN A 84 17.19 15.51 19.78
N ASP A 85 17.66 16.66 19.30
CA ASP A 85 19.06 17.05 19.41
C ASP A 85 19.41 17.45 20.85
N LYS A 86 20.72 17.52 21.16
CA LYS A 86 21.23 17.92 22.49
C LYS A 86 20.75 19.30 22.97
N GLY A 87 20.29 20.15 22.05
CA GLY A 87 19.67 21.46 22.35
C GLY A 87 18.15 21.43 22.51
N GLY A 88 17.53 20.24 22.58
CA GLY A 88 16.09 20.09 22.73
C GLY A 88 15.26 20.31 21.46
N LYS A 89 15.90 20.56 20.31
CA LYS A 89 15.22 20.75 19.02
C LYS A 89 14.82 19.40 18.43
N PHE A 90 13.57 19.27 18.01
CA PHE A 90 13.08 18.07 17.33
C PHE A 90 13.26 18.19 15.81
N SER A 91 13.87 17.18 15.19
CA SER A 91 13.90 16.98 13.74
C SER A 91 13.12 15.72 13.37
N LYS A 92 12.38 15.76 12.27
CA LYS A 92 11.61 14.61 11.78
C LYS A 92 12.49 13.77 10.86
N ILE A 93 12.72 12.52 11.24
CA ILE A 93 13.38 11.52 10.41
C ILE A 93 12.30 10.65 9.76
N SER A 94 12.33 10.53 8.44
CA SER A 94 11.34 9.79 7.67
C SER A 94 12.06 8.72 6.86
N ILE A 95 11.94 7.45 7.27
CA ILE A 95 12.56 6.31 6.59
C ILE A 95 11.46 5.49 5.93
N ASN A 96 11.51 5.35 4.61
CA ASN A 96 10.74 4.34 3.90
C ASN A 96 11.72 3.39 3.20
N PRO A 97 12.03 2.23 3.79
CA PRO A 97 13.05 1.33 3.26
C PRO A 97 12.69 0.80 1.86
N GLU A 98 11.41 0.77 1.52
CA GLU A 98 10.93 0.30 0.21
C GLU A 98 10.82 1.42 -0.83
N ARG A 99 10.90 2.70 -0.44
CA ARG A 99 10.66 3.83 -1.37
C ARG A 99 11.70 3.91 -2.48
N ASN A 100 12.99 3.82 -2.15
CA ASN A 100 14.06 3.79 -3.14
C ASN A 100 13.98 2.54 -4.03
N ARG A 101 13.52 1.41 -3.49
CA ARG A 101 13.33 0.18 -4.26
C ARG A 101 12.17 0.32 -5.25
N MET A 102 11.02 0.82 -4.81
CA MET A 102 9.86 1.11 -5.67
C MET A 102 10.26 2.08 -6.78
N LEU A 103 10.94 3.17 -6.43
CA LEU A 103 11.38 4.17 -7.40
C LEU A 103 12.31 3.56 -8.46
N ARG A 104 13.29 2.74 -8.06
CA ARG A 104 14.17 2.00 -8.98
C ARG A 104 13.40 1.06 -9.90
N LEU A 105 12.41 0.33 -9.37
CA LEU A 105 11.58 -0.59 -10.15
C LEU A 105 10.76 0.18 -11.19
N MET A 106 10.07 1.25 -10.80
CA MET A 106 9.27 2.04 -11.73
C MET A 106 10.12 2.69 -12.84
N ILE A 107 11.32 3.15 -12.51
CA ILE A 107 12.28 3.67 -13.51
C ILE A 107 12.74 2.56 -14.46
N LYS A 108 13.07 1.37 -13.93
CA LYS A 108 13.45 0.20 -14.73
C LYS A 108 12.33 -0.20 -15.68
N ASP A 109 11.09 -0.10 -15.23
CA ASP A 109 9.86 -0.39 -16.01
C ASP A 109 9.48 0.78 -16.94
N LYS A 110 10.33 1.80 -17.06
CA LYS A 110 10.16 3.00 -17.91
C LYS A 110 8.85 3.74 -17.66
N LYS A 111 8.37 3.71 -16.41
CA LYS A 111 7.17 4.47 -16.03
C LYS A 111 7.45 5.98 -16.15
N PRO A 112 6.50 6.76 -16.69
CA PRO A 112 6.64 8.21 -16.79
C PRO A 112 6.69 8.83 -15.39
N ARG A 113 7.44 9.92 -15.26
CA ARG A 113 7.65 10.63 -13.99
C ARG A 113 6.34 10.99 -13.27
N LYS A 114 5.30 11.41 -14.02
CA LYS A 114 3.98 11.71 -13.46
C LYS A 114 3.36 10.52 -12.74
N GLU A 115 3.43 9.33 -13.35
CA GLU A 115 2.91 8.10 -12.74
C GLU A 115 3.72 7.71 -11.49
N ILE A 116 5.03 7.96 -11.49
CA ILE A 116 5.89 7.75 -10.31
C ILE A 116 5.52 8.70 -9.17
N GLU A 117 5.32 9.98 -9.48
CA GLU A 117 4.88 10.98 -8.51
C GLU A 117 3.48 10.66 -7.96
N GLU A 118 2.55 10.21 -8.81
CA GLU A 118 1.21 9.78 -8.39
C GLU A 118 1.27 8.56 -7.47
N VAL A 119 2.10 7.57 -7.77
CA VAL A 119 2.24 6.34 -6.96
C VAL A 119 2.99 6.59 -5.65
N LEU A 120 3.97 7.48 -5.64
CA LEU A 120 4.78 7.77 -4.46
C LEU A 120 4.29 8.97 -3.63
N ASN A 121 3.17 9.59 -4.04
CA ASN A 121 2.64 10.81 -3.44
C ASN A 121 3.64 11.98 -3.47
N GLY A 122 4.24 12.21 -4.63
CA GLY A 122 5.31 13.16 -4.87
C GLY A 122 6.71 12.54 -4.74
N LEU A 123 7.70 13.28 -5.23
CA LEU A 123 9.13 12.97 -5.12
C LEU A 123 9.83 14.02 -4.26
N THR A 124 10.86 13.62 -3.51
CA THR A 124 11.71 14.58 -2.79
C THR A 124 12.76 15.19 -3.73
N ASP A 125 13.29 16.36 -3.38
CA ASP A 125 14.36 17.01 -4.15
C ASP A 125 15.61 16.12 -4.27
N GLU A 126 15.89 15.33 -3.23
CA GLU A 126 16.99 14.35 -3.23
C GLU A 126 16.73 13.22 -4.23
N GLU A 127 15.50 12.71 -4.30
CA GLU A 127 15.10 11.67 -5.25
C GLU A 127 15.13 12.17 -6.69
N ILE A 128 14.67 13.40 -6.93
CA ILE A 128 14.71 14.03 -8.26
C ILE A 128 16.17 14.13 -8.73
N LYS A 129 17.07 14.65 -7.90
CA LYS A 129 18.50 14.78 -8.25
C LYS A 129 19.17 13.43 -8.48
N ALA A 130 18.80 12.40 -7.71
CA ALA A 130 19.43 11.09 -7.80
C ALA A 130 18.96 10.25 -9.00
N PHE A 131 17.72 10.44 -9.46
CA PHE A 131 17.08 9.53 -10.42
C PHE A 131 16.53 10.19 -11.69
N PHE A 132 16.40 11.51 -11.72
CA PHE A 132 15.95 12.29 -12.88
C PHE A 132 16.88 13.48 -13.16
N PRO A 133 18.18 13.24 -13.43
CA PRO A 133 19.15 14.29 -13.77
C PRO A 133 18.90 14.92 -15.15
#